data_AF-A0A7X9FYL6-F1
#
_entry.id   AF-A0A7X9FYL6-F1
#
_cell.length_a   1.000
_cell.length_b   1.000
_cell.length_c   1.000
_cell.angle_alpha   90.00
_cell.angle_beta   90.00
_cell.angle_gamma   90.00
#
_symmetry.space_group_name_H-M   'P 1'
#
loop_
_entity.id
_entity.type
_entity.pdbx_description
1 polymer ?
#
loop_
_entity_poly.entity_id
_entity_poly.type
_entity_poly.pdbx_seq_one_letter_code
_entity_poly.pdbx_strand_id
1 'polypeptide(L)' 'MGVLSTAFVTNSYYDMERTRQNDEGKGEPRTTDEMWTGTPSDTIYTGWSTEIWDFGGDDDYPVLK' A
#
# COMPACT_ATOMS: atom_id res chain seq x y z
N MET A 1 27.29 -19.84 -13.56
CA MET A 1 25.85 -20.03 -13.28
C MET A 1 25.39 -18.75 -12.59
N GLY A 2 24.74 -17.85 -13.31
CA GLY A 2 24.30 -16.57 -12.74
C GLY A 2 23.06 -16.80 -11.88
N VAL A 3 23.11 -16.43 -10.61
CA VAL A 3 21.93 -16.46 -9.74
C VAL A 3 20.95 -15.41 -10.28
N LEU A 4 19.79 -15.85 -10.74
CA LEU A 4 18.64 -14.97 -10.95
C LEU A 4 18.24 -14.45 -9.57
N SER A 5 18.63 -13.22 -9.25
CA SER A 5 18.18 -12.53 -8.04
C SER A 5 16.71 -12.19 -8.23
N THR A 6 15.80 -13.08 -7.82
CA THR A 6 14.36 -12.78 -7.77
C THR A 6 14.13 -11.82 -6.60
N ALA A 7 14.11 -10.53 -6.87
CA ALA A 7 13.70 -9.54 -5.88
C ALA A 7 12.22 -9.78 -5.56
N PHE A 8 11.89 -10.02 -4.29
CA PHE A 8 10.51 -10.09 -3.83
C PHE A 8 10.09 -8.71 -3.36
N VAL A 9 9.02 -8.18 -3.96
CA VAL A 9 8.33 -6.99 -3.46
C VAL A 9 7.25 -7.49 -2.49
N THR A 10 7.41 -7.20 -1.21
CA THR A 10 6.45 -7.56 -0.15
C THR A 10 5.90 -6.30 0.49
N ASN A 11 4.62 -6.31 0.87
CA ASN A 11 3.94 -5.15 1.49
C ASN A 11 4.07 -3.86 0.67
N SER A 12 4.05 -3.97 -0.65
CA SER A 12 3.99 -2.82 -1.55
C SER A 12 2.61 -2.78 -2.16
N TYR A 13 1.94 -1.64 -1.99
CA TYR A 13 0.57 -1.42 -2.42
C TYR A 13 0.51 -0.13 -3.22
N TYR A 14 -0.40 -0.06 -4.19
CA TYR A 14 -0.62 1.16 -4.95
C TYR A 14 -2.10 1.36 -5.26
N ASP A 15 -2.48 2.63 -5.36
CA ASP A 15 -3.84 3.03 -5.71
C ASP A 15 -4.10 2.84 -7.20
N MET A 16 -4.87 1.80 -7.55
CA MET A 16 -5.17 1.47 -8.95
C MET A 16 -6.18 2.42 -9.59
N GLU A 17 -7.07 3.04 -8.81
CA GLU A 17 -8.15 3.89 -9.32
C GLU A 17 -7.62 5.27 -9.70
N ARG A 18 -6.75 5.83 -8.86
CA ARG A 18 -6.11 7.13 -9.07
C ARG A 18 -5.03 7.07 -10.13
N THR A 19 -4.25 5.99 -10.15
CA THR A 19 -3.19 5.82 -11.16
C THR A 19 -3.71 5.24 -12.47
N ARG A 20 -4.90 4.63 -12.47
CA ARG A 20 -5.48 3.85 -13.59
C ARG A 20 -4.55 2.73 -14.08
N GLN A 21 -3.67 2.23 -13.20
CA GLN A 21 -2.77 1.14 -13.51
C GLN A 21 -3.28 -0.15 -12.88
N ASN A 22 -3.11 -1.27 -13.60
CA ASN A 22 -3.41 -2.62 -13.10
C ASN A 22 -2.31 -3.61 -13.53
N ASP A 23 -1.09 -3.10 -13.67
CA ASP A 23 0.05 -3.88 -14.17
C ASP A 23 0.65 -4.74 -13.05
N GLU A 24 1.15 -5.92 -13.40
CA GLU A 24 1.79 -6.84 -12.46
C GLU A 24 3.26 -6.46 -12.16
N GLY A 25 3.78 -6.91 -11.00
CA GLY A 25 5.21 -6.80 -10.65
C GLY A 25 5.63 -5.48 -9.97
N LYS A 26 4.69 -4.61 -9.61
CA LYS A 26 4.93 -3.32 -8.94
C LYS A 26 4.45 -3.28 -7.48
N GLY A 27 3.80 -4.35 -7.00
CA GLY A 27 3.05 -4.40 -5.75
C GLY A 27 1.63 -4.89 -5.99
N GLU A 28 0.82 -4.90 -4.95
CA GLU A 28 -0.59 -5.32 -5.00
C GLU A 28 -1.48 -4.09 -5.32
N PRO A 29 -2.31 -4.13 -6.38
CA PRO A 29 -3.29 -3.07 -6.65
C PRO A 29 -4.33 -3.00 -5.53
N ARG A 30 -4.63 -1.79 -5.08
CA ARG A 30 -5.66 -1.48 -4.07
C ARG A 30 -6.56 -0.35 -4.54
N THR A 31 -7.81 -0.34 -4.11
CA THR A 31 -8.73 0.78 -4.38
C THR A 31 -8.32 2.04 -3.59
N THR A 32 -8.89 3.18 -3.95
CA THR A 32 -8.67 4.44 -3.21
C THR A 32 -9.09 4.29 -1.76
N ASP A 33 -10.27 3.70 -1.53
CA ASP A 33 -10.86 3.46 -0.21
C ASP A 33 -10.02 2.50 0.65
N GLU A 34 -9.49 1.43 0.04
CA GLU A 34 -8.55 0.52 0.70
C GLU A 34 -7.25 1.22 1.08
N MET A 35 -6.77 2.12 0.23
CA MET A 35 -5.56 2.92 0.48
C MET A 35 -5.79 4.11 1.40
N TRP A 36 -7.03 4.40 1.81
CA TRP A 36 -7.38 5.35 2.86
C TRP A 36 -7.49 4.63 4.19
N THR A 37 -8.40 3.66 4.26
CA THR A 37 -8.76 2.94 5.48
C THR A 37 -7.77 1.86 5.88
N GLY A 38 -6.96 1.37 4.93
CA GLY A 38 -6.20 0.14 5.11
C GLY A 38 -7.08 -1.10 5.21
N THR A 39 -8.37 -1.04 4.84
CA THR A 39 -9.37 -2.11 5.00
C THR A 39 -9.94 -2.48 3.63
N PRO A 40 -10.20 -3.78 3.32
CA PRO A 40 -10.02 -4.97 4.16
C PRO A 40 -8.57 -5.47 4.24
N SER A 41 -7.63 -4.77 3.63
CA SER A 41 -6.23 -5.18 3.59
C SER A 41 -5.45 -4.65 4.81
N ASP A 42 -5.66 -5.27 5.98
CA ASP A 42 -5.01 -4.91 7.26
C ASP A 42 -3.47 -4.78 7.16
N THR A 43 -2.88 -5.35 6.10
CA THR A 43 -1.45 -5.32 5.80
C THR A 43 -0.94 -4.02 5.18
N ILE A 44 -1.79 -3.11 4.70
CA ILE A 44 -1.35 -1.86 4.02
C ILE A 44 -0.54 -0.99 4.99
N TYR A 45 -1.06 -0.79 6.20
CA TYR A 45 -0.40 -0.01 7.24
C TYR A 45 0.30 -0.87 8.29
N THR A 46 0.35 -2.19 8.08
CA THR A 46 1.05 -3.07 9.02
C THR A 46 2.52 -2.68 9.12
N GLY A 47 2.97 -2.37 10.33
CA GLY A 47 4.34 -1.93 10.62
C GLY A 47 4.56 -0.42 10.53
N TRP A 48 3.56 0.37 10.12
CA TRP A 48 3.62 1.82 10.19
C TRP A 48 3.39 2.27 11.65
N SER A 49 4.19 3.23 12.11
CA SER A 49 4.10 3.71 13.49
C SER A 49 2.90 4.62 13.69
N THR A 50 1.99 4.24 14.58
CA THR A 50 0.85 5.06 15.03
C THR A 50 1.28 6.28 15.85
N GLU A 51 2.53 6.36 16.28
CA GLU A 51 3.10 7.54 16.95
C GLU A 51 3.50 8.62 15.94
N ILE A 52 3.85 8.23 14.71
CA ILE A 52 4.35 9.13 13.65
C ILE A 52 3.23 9.49 12.67
N TRP A 53 2.42 8.49 12.29
CA TRP A 53 1.36 8.63 11.31
C TRP A 53 0.01 8.88 11.98
N ASP A 54 -0.75 9.80 11.40
CA ASP A 54 -2.19 9.94 11.61
C ASP A 54 -2.89 9.26 10.45
N PHE A 55 -3.61 8.17 10.74
CA PHE A 55 -4.35 7.41 9.72
C PHE A 55 -5.69 8.06 9.37
N GLY A 56 -6.08 9.15 10.05
CA GLY A 56 -7.26 9.92 9.69
C GLY A 56 -8.57 9.15 9.82
N GLY A 57 -9.52 9.51 8.96
CA GLY A 57 -10.81 8.85 8.79
C GLY A 57 -10.89 8.04 7.49
N ASP A 58 -12.08 7.58 7.14
CA ASP A 58 -12.28 6.66 6.01
C ASP A 58 -12.19 7.33 4.63
N ASP A 59 -11.98 8.65 4.57
CA ASP A 59 -12.08 9.47 3.36
C ASP A 59 -10.77 10.16 2.91
N ASP A 60 -9.66 9.92 3.61
CA ASP A 60 -8.36 10.55 3.32
C ASP A 60 -7.17 9.59 3.51
N TYR A 61 -6.04 9.90 2.86
CA TYR A 61 -4.80 9.16 3.10
C TYR A 61 -4.16 9.55 4.43
N PRO A 62 -3.39 8.65 5.05
CA PRO A 62 -2.63 8.97 6.25
C PRO A 62 -1.66 10.12 6.02
N VAL A 63 -1.55 10.97 7.04
CA VAL A 63 -0.65 12.12 7.07
C VAL A 63 0.33 11.98 8.22
N LEU A 64 1.39 12.79 8.22
CA LEU A 64 2.27 12.91 9.38
C LEU A 64 1.58 13.75 10.47
N LYS A 65 1.78 13.36 11.73
CA LYS A 65 1.37 14.13 12.90
C LYS A 65 2.19 15.40 13.09
#